data_AF-A0A2U1F4D1-F1
#
_entry.id   AF-A0A2U1F4D1-F1
#
_cell.length_a   1.000
_cell.length_b   1.000
_cell.length_c   1.000
_cell.angle_alpha   90.00
_cell.angle_beta   90.00
_cell.angle_gamma   90.00
#
_symmetry.space_group_name_H-M   'P 1'
#
loop_
_entity.id
_entity.type
_entity.pdbx_description
1 polymer ?
#
loop_
_entity_poly.entity_id
_entity_poly.type
_entity_poly.pdbx_seq_one_letter_code
_entity_poly.pdbx_strand_id
1 'polypeptide(L)'
;MKTKSFTTSRLRNLEHFQFAQNVLNLCREANIGKLNAVLTPLEQALKEEDLLLNLGRKEQGSQELAHLDNERGRAWRMISLQVQADLLSKKADVLSAARAVKDVLERYPRLIYLPYSQETGGITNLVTDLRSTALSSAVQKLGLKEMIDNLDAINKTFATLYLQRLKSVTNEVGVEIRRLRTETDSRIETVTDRIDALHNLESSEAIRQLITVYNNLVIKQSSELARRAAYGRAASEKRRAAFKELLRPMLPELITEKGMTVAFAGRTLGTGKNRHYLISFYMDGAKDDDRWHRIEEGKLVHVPEDQLPKPKRKKKPAYDLSSSPTEGTIPTPPAQGGDSSGAEGSIGGGL
;
A
#
# COMPACT_ATOMS: atom_id res chain seq x y z
N MET A 1 -19.99 -36.35 -12.14
CA MET A 1 -18.88 -35.45 -11.79
C MET A 1 -19.49 -34.12 -11.37
N LYS A 2 -18.89 -33.38 -10.45
CA LYS A 2 -19.41 -32.08 -10.01
C LYS A 2 -18.29 -31.05 -9.89
N THR A 3 -18.66 -29.78 -9.96
CA THR A 3 -17.77 -28.67 -9.66
C THR A 3 -17.39 -28.68 -8.17
N LYS A 4 -16.14 -28.29 -7.87
CA LYS A 4 -15.65 -28.15 -6.50
C LYS A 4 -16.08 -26.82 -5.93
N SER A 5 -16.58 -26.83 -4.69
CA SER A 5 -16.80 -25.60 -3.94
C SER A 5 -15.45 -24.94 -3.62
N PHE A 6 -15.42 -23.61 -3.69
CA PHE A 6 -14.23 -22.83 -3.42
C PHE A 6 -14.58 -21.53 -2.70
N THR A 7 -13.91 -21.27 -1.57
CA THR A 7 -14.11 -20.04 -0.82
C THR A 7 -13.20 -18.94 -1.35
N THR A 8 -13.77 -18.03 -2.13
CA THR A 8 -13.11 -16.89 -2.77
C THR A 8 -12.80 -15.74 -1.80
N SER A 9 -13.38 -15.73 -0.59
CA SER A 9 -13.20 -14.65 0.40
C SER A 9 -11.74 -14.40 0.82
N ARG A 10 -10.89 -15.45 0.74
CA ARG A 10 -9.45 -15.36 1.06
C ARG A 10 -8.59 -14.86 -0.10
N LEU A 11 -9.16 -14.74 -1.30
CA LEU A 11 -8.48 -14.14 -2.44
C LEU A 11 -8.35 -12.63 -2.22
N ARG A 12 -7.20 -12.09 -2.63
CA ARG A 12 -7.02 -10.64 -2.75
C ARG A 12 -7.87 -10.12 -3.91
N ASN A 13 -8.20 -8.83 -3.93
CA ASN A 13 -9.12 -8.27 -4.93
C ASN A 13 -8.73 -8.60 -6.39
N LEU A 14 -7.46 -8.43 -6.76
CA LEU A 14 -7.00 -8.79 -8.12
C LEU A 14 -7.00 -10.31 -8.38
N GLU A 15 -6.75 -11.12 -7.35
CA GLU A 15 -6.80 -12.59 -7.47
C GLU A 15 -8.25 -13.06 -7.64
N HIS A 16 -9.19 -12.38 -6.98
CA HIS A 16 -10.62 -12.60 -7.09
C HIS A 16 -11.13 -12.26 -8.49
N PHE A 17 -10.84 -11.04 -8.96
CA PHE A 17 -11.16 -10.60 -10.31
C PHE A 17 -10.61 -11.57 -11.38
N GLN A 18 -9.33 -11.95 -11.27
CA GLN A 18 -8.72 -12.91 -12.21
C GLN A 18 -9.39 -14.29 -12.15
N PHE A 19 -9.79 -14.76 -10.96
CA PHE A 19 -10.50 -16.04 -10.82
C PHE A 19 -11.85 -15.99 -11.52
N ALA A 20 -12.65 -14.95 -11.28
CA ALA A 20 -13.93 -14.72 -11.93
C ALA A 20 -13.79 -14.60 -13.46
N GLN A 21 -12.78 -13.88 -13.93
CA GLN A 21 -12.46 -13.77 -15.36
C GLN A 21 -12.08 -15.12 -15.98
N ASN A 22 -11.29 -15.93 -15.28
CA ASN A 22 -10.93 -17.28 -15.75
C ASN A 22 -12.17 -18.17 -15.86
N VAL A 23 -13.09 -18.12 -14.90
CA VAL A 23 -14.36 -18.88 -14.96
C VAL A 23 -15.20 -18.47 -16.16
N LEU A 24 -15.32 -17.17 -16.42
CA LEU A 24 -16.03 -16.66 -17.60
C LEU A 24 -15.38 -17.15 -18.91
N ASN A 25 -14.04 -17.07 -19.01
CA ASN A 25 -13.31 -17.52 -20.19
C ASN A 25 -13.48 -19.02 -20.44
N LEU A 26 -13.37 -19.86 -19.40
CA LEU A 26 -13.58 -21.30 -19.50
C LEU A 26 -14.99 -21.64 -20.01
N CYS A 27 -16.01 -20.93 -19.52
CA CYS A 27 -17.38 -21.16 -19.98
C CYS A 27 -17.60 -20.71 -21.43
N ARG A 28 -16.96 -19.62 -21.86
CA ARG A 28 -17.00 -19.15 -23.26
C ARG A 28 -16.28 -20.12 -24.20
N GLU A 29 -15.11 -20.61 -23.82
CA GLU A 29 -14.34 -21.61 -24.58
C GLU A 29 -15.12 -22.92 -24.74
N ALA A 30 -15.85 -23.36 -23.70
CA ALA A 30 -16.71 -24.53 -23.78
C ALA A 30 -17.90 -24.36 -24.73
N ASN A 31 -18.29 -23.11 -25.05
CA ASN A 31 -19.32 -22.73 -26.01
C ASN A 31 -20.67 -23.49 -25.85
N ILE A 32 -21.09 -23.70 -24.59
CA ILE A 32 -22.35 -24.39 -24.27
C ILE A 32 -23.47 -23.35 -24.28
N GLY A 33 -24.33 -23.38 -25.30
CA GLY A 33 -25.39 -22.36 -25.48
C GLY A 33 -26.31 -22.16 -24.26
N LYS A 34 -26.57 -23.22 -23.49
CA LYS A 34 -27.39 -23.19 -22.26
C LYS A 34 -26.72 -22.45 -21.08
N LEU A 35 -25.43 -22.13 -21.18
CA LEU A 35 -24.71 -21.29 -20.20
C LEU A 35 -24.81 -19.80 -20.53
N ASN A 36 -25.06 -19.40 -21.78
CA ASN A 36 -24.98 -17.99 -22.21
C ASN A 36 -25.85 -17.04 -21.36
N ALA A 37 -27.04 -17.49 -20.94
CA ALA A 37 -27.94 -16.70 -20.10
C ALA A 37 -27.34 -16.36 -18.72
N VAL A 38 -26.48 -17.21 -18.16
CA VAL A 38 -25.82 -16.99 -16.86
C VAL A 38 -24.45 -16.31 -17.00
N LEU A 39 -23.88 -16.26 -18.21
CA LEU A 39 -22.60 -15.58 -18.47
C LEU A 39 -22.74 -14.06 -18.59
N THR A 40 -23.85 -13.55 -19.15
CA THR A 40 -24.07 -12.10 -19.28
C THR A 40 -24.10 -11.38 -17.91
N PRO A 41 -24.83 -11.87 -16.89
CA PRO A 41 -24.79 -11.26 -15.56
C PRO A 41 -23.41 -11.33 -14.88
N LEU A 42 -22.65 -12.41 -15.10
CA LEU A 42 -21.29 -12.54 -14.58
C LEU A 42 -20.34 -11.51 -15.21
N GLU A 43 -20.46 -11.29 -16.52
CA GLU A 43 -19.67 -10.28 -17.22
C GLU A 43 -19.99 -8.85 -16.76
N GLN A 44 -21.26 -8.55 -16.48
CA GLN A 44 -21.65 -7.25 -15.93
C GLN A 44 -21.03 -7.03 -14.53
N ALA A 45 -21.17 -8.01 -13.63
CA ALA A 45 -20.56 -7.94 -12.30
C ALA A 45 -19.02 -7.76 -12.37
N LEU A 46 -18.36 -8.44 -13.30
CA LEU A 46 -16.91 -8.28 -13.55
C LEU A 46 -16.54 -6.86 -14.01
N LYS A 47 -17.33 -6.25 -14.90
CA LYS A 47 -17.09 -4.87 -15.37
C LYS A 47 -17.23 -3.85 -14.24
N GLU A 48 -18.22 -4.03 -13.39
CA GLU A 48 -18.43 -3.18 -12.22
C GLU A 48 -17.31 -3.34 -11.19
N GLU A 49 -16.86 -4.58 -10.94
CA GLU A 49 -15.72 -4.86 -10.08
C GLU A 49 -14.43 -4.24 -10.64
N ASP A 50 -14.15 -4.37 -11.94
CA ASP A 50 -12.98 -3.78 -12.61
C ASP A 50 -12.97 -2.25 -12.52
N LEU A 51 -14.11 -1.61 -12.79
CA LEU A 51 -14.25 -0.15 -12.68
C LEU A 51 -13.83 0.34 -11.29
N LEU A 52 -14.28 -0.36 -10.25
CA LEU A 52 -14.00 0.02 -8.87
C LEU A 52 -12.55 -0.30 -8.46
N LEU A 53 -11.95 -1.36 -9.00
CA LEU A 53 -10.53 -1.70 -8.77
C LEU A 53 -9.57 -0.75 -9.50
N ASN A 54 -10.00 -0.20 -10.62
CA ASN A 54 -9.23 0.74 -11.44
C ASN A 54 -9.50 2.22 -11.11
N LEU A 55 -10.37 2.52 -10.14
CA LEU A 55 -10.47 3.87 -9.58
C LEU A 55 -9.07 4.31 -9.15
N GLY A 56 -8.55 5.34 -9.82
CA GLY A 56 -7.19 5.79 -9.62
C GLY A 56 -6.91 6.00 -8.13
N ARG A 57 -6.05 5.15 -7.55
CA ARG A 57 -5.40 5.40 -6.25
C ARG A 57 -4.51 6.64 -6.26
N LYS A 58 -4.54 7.42 -7.34
CA LYS A 58 -3.80 8.66 -7.40
C LYS A 58 -4.40 9.57 -6.35
N GLU A 59 -3.55 9.86 -5.39
CA GLU A 59 -3.58 10.99 -4.49
C GLU A 59 -3.63 12.35 -5.24
N GLN A 60 -4.42 12.49 -6.31
CA GLN A 60 -4.57 13.74 -7.05
C GLN A 60 -4.95 14.88 -6.09
N GLY A 61 -5.83 14.60 -5.13
CA GLY A 61 -6.15 15.57 -4.07
C GLY A 61 -5.09 15.73 -2.96
N SER A 62 -4.14 14.79 -2.77
CA SER A 62 -3.09 14.95 -1.75
C SER A 62 -1.97 15.87 -2.24
N GLN A 63 -1.64 15.80 -3.53
CA GLN A 63 -0.69 16.71 -4.15
C GLN A 63 -1.26 18.14 -4.23
N GLU A 64 -2.54 18.28 -4.59
CA GLU A 64 -3.21 19.58 -4.60
C GLU A 64 -3.32 20.19 -3.18
N LEU A 65 -3.67 19.39 -2.17
CA LEU A 65 -3.66 19.86 -0.77
C LEU A 65 -2.27 20.28 -0.31
N ALA A 66 -1.24 19.48 -0.62
CA ALA A 66 0.14 19.83 -0.26
C ALA A 66 0.61 21.09 -1.00
N HIS A 67 0.18 21.29 -2.25
CA HIS A 67 0.48 22.52 -2.99
C HIS A 67 -0.15 23.74 -2.31
N LEU A 68 -1.46 23.68 -2.03
CA LEU A 68 -2.18 24.75 -1.34
C LEU A 68 -1.59 25.03 0.05
N ASP A 69 -1.19 23.99 0.78
CA ASP A 69 -0.51 24.12 2.07
C ASP A 69 0.80 24.92 1.96
N ASN A 70 1.65 24.55 1.00
CA ASN A 70 2.87 25.29 0.70
C ASN A 70 2.59 26.73 0.27
N GLU A 71 1.54 26.97 -0.51
CA GLU A 71 1.12 28.32 -0.91
C GLU A 71 0.64 29.17 0.27
N ARG A 72 -0.10 28.60 1.23
CA ARG A 72 -0.47 29.28 2.48
C ARG A 72 0.77 29.67 3.27
N GLY A 73 1.70 28.72 3.43
CA GLY A 73 2.96 28.98 4.12
C GLY A 73 3.78 30.07 3.46
N ARG A 74 3.84 30.10 2.12
CA ARG A 74 4.50 31.16 1.34
C ARG A 74 3.81 32.51 1.49
N ALA A 75 2.49 32.57 1.40
CA ALA A 75 1.71 33.81 1.55
C ALA A 75 1.89 34.42 2.95
N TRP A 76 1.83 33.59 4.01
CA TRP A 76 2.13 34.04 5.36
C TRP A 76 3.57 34.54 5.50
N ARG A 77 4.54 33.82 4.92
CA ARG A 77 5.96 34.21 4.98
C ARG A 77 6.22 35.53 4.26
N MET A 78 5.55 35.80 3.14
CA MET A 78 5.64 37.09 2.44
C MET A 78 5.19 38.25 3.32
N ILE A 79 4.05 38.13 4.00
CA ILE A 79 3.56 39.14 4.94
C ILE A 79 4.56 39.34 6.08
N SER A 80 5.05 38.25 6.67
CA SER A 80 6.03 38.32 7.77
C SER A 80 7.33 39.01 7.36
N LEU A 81 7.84 38.73 6.15
CA LEU A 81 9.08 39.33 5.65
C LEU A 81 8.89 40.82 5.33
N GLN A 82 7.75 41.21 4.76
CA GLN A 82 7.43 42.61 4.50
C GLN A 82 7.39 43.42 5.81
N VAL A 83 6.69 42.90 6.83
CA VAL A 83 6.63 43.55 8.16
C VAL A 83 8.03 43.64 8.79
N GLN A 84 8.86 42.59 8.66
CA GLN A 84 10.25 42.64 9.15
C GLN A 84 11.10 43.69 8.42
N ALA A 85 10.91 43.86 7.11
CA ALA A 85 11.58 44.92 6.36
C ALA A 85 11.11 46.31 6.80
N ASP A 86 9.82 46.49 7.01
CA ASP A 86 9.24 47.78 7.44
C ASP A 86 9.66 48.18 8.86
N LEU A 87 9.99 47.22 9.74
CA LEU A 87 10.57 47.47 11.05
C LEU A 87 11.98 48.07 10.98
N LEU A 88 12.70 47.93 9.86
CA LEU A 88 14.02 48.53 9.63
C LEU A 88 13.92 49.94 9.01
N SER A 89 12.71 50.41 8.73
CA SER A 89 12.47 51.73 8.13
C SER A 89 12.90 52.86 9.07
N LYS A 90 13.54 53.89 8.50
CA LYS A 90 13.88 55.13 9.22
C LYS A 90 12.67 56.06 9.42
N LYS A 91 11.53 55.76 8.78
CA LYS A 91 10.30 56.57 8.88
C LYS A 91 9.49 56.13 10.10
N ALA A 92 9.29 57.05 11.05
CA ALA A 92 8.65 56.75 12.34
C ALA A 92 7.21 56.24 12.21
N ASP A 93 6.46 56.76 11.23
CA ASP A 93 5.09 56.35 10.93
C ASP A 93 5.02 54.90 10.39
N VAL A 94 5.93 54.53 9.48
CA VAL A 94 6.05 53.15 8.97
C VAL A 94 6.46 52.19 10.07
N LEU A 95 7.44 52.58 10.90
CA LEU A 95 7.93 51.76 12.00
C LEU A 95 6.84 51.53 13.07
N SER A 96 6.02 52.53 13.38
CA SER A 96 4.88 52.39 14.29
C SER A 96 3.81 51.44 13.73
N ALA A 97 3.49 51.57 12.43
CA ALA A 97 2.54 50.68 11.76
C ALA A 97 3.05 49.23 11.73
N ALA A 98 4.34 49.03 11.43
CA ALA A 98 4.97 47.72 11.40
C ALA A 98 4.97 47.04 12.78
N ARG A 99 5.22 47.79 13.87
CA ARG A 99 5.11 47.27 15.24
C ARG A 99 3.69 46.77 15.56
N ALA A 100 2.67 47.57 15.23
CA ALA A 100 1.28 47.19 15.48
C ALA A 100 0.91 45.88 14.76
N VAL A 101 1.33 45.71 13.50
CA VAL A 101 1.10 44.46 12.74
C VAL A 101 1.94 43.30 13.28
N LYS A 102 3.19 43.56 13.68
CA LYS A 102 4.08 42.54 14.26
C LYS A 102 3.49 41.95 15.54
N ASP A 103 2.94 42.77 16.43
CA ASP A 103 2.30 42.31 17.67
C ASP A 103 1.15 41.33 17.39
N VAL A 104 0.44 41.52 16.27
CA VAL A 104 -0.59 40.57 15.82
C VAL A 104 0.02 39.27 15.31
N LEU A 105 1.06 39.34 14.49
CA LEU A 105 1.75 38.15 13.97
C LEU A 105 2.33 37.29 15.11
N GLU A 106 2.85 37.91 16.17
CA GLU A 106 3.44 37.22 17.32
C GLU A 106 2.40 36.44 18.15
N ARG A 107 1.10 36.79 18.08
CA ARG A 107 0.01 36.01 18.68
C ARG A 107 -0.18 34.63 18.02
N TYR A 108 0.34 34.44 16.82
CA TYR A 108 0.20 33.20 16.03
C TYR A 108 1.58 32.57 15.73
N PRO A 109 2.31 32.07 16.75
CA PRO A 109 3.65 31.55 16.58
C PRO A 109 3.65 30.25 15.77
N ARG A 110 4.65 30.09 14.89
CA ARG A 110 4.92 28.85 14.13
C ARG A 110 3.73 28.36 13.29
N LEU A 111 2.87 29.27 12.84
CA LEU A 111 1.61 28.96 12.15
C LEU A 111 1.76 27.94 11.00
N ILE A 112 2.81 28.08 10.20
CA ILE A 112 3.11 27.24 9.03
C ILE A 112 3.65 25.84 9.36
N TYR A 113 3.92 25.54 10.64
CA TYR A 113 4.42 24.24 11.10
C TYR A 113 3.35 23.47 11.89
N LEU A 114 2.16 24.04 12.03
CA LEU A 114 1.06 23.43 12.73
C LEU A 114 0.36 22.39 11.85
N PRO A 115 -0.34 21.40 12.43
CA PRO A 115 -1.21 20.51 11.67
C PRO A 115 -2.27 21.28 10.89
N TYR A 116 -2.69 20.77 9.72
CA TYR A 116 -3.59 21.45 8.79
C TYR A 116 -4.81 22.13 9.43
N SER A 117 -5.48 21.47 10.38
CA SER A 117 -6.64 22.05 11.06
C SER A 117 -6.28 23.24 11.96
N GLN A 118 -5.15 23.17 12.66
CA GLN A 118 -4.67 24.25 13.51
C GLN A 118 -4.16 25.43 12.69
N GLU A 119 -3.41 25.16 11.61
CA GLU A 119 -2.98 26.20 10.68
C GLU A 119 -4.17 26.92 10.04
N THR A 120 -5.17 26.17 9.57
CA THR A 120 -6.39 26.74 8.96
C THR A 120 -7.12 27.66 9.93
N GLY A 121 -7.30 27.24 11.18
CA GLY A 121 -7.93 28.05 12.23
C GLY A 121 -7.07 29.27 12.60
N GLY A 122 -5.76 29.09 12.73
CA GLY A 122 -4.83 30.17 13.07
C GLY A 122 -4.75 31.22 11.97
N ILE A 123 -4.71 30.84 10.69
CA ILE A 123 -4.74 31.79 9.56
C ILE A 123 -6.09 32.54 9.54
N THR A 124 -7.20 31.86 9.80
CA THR A 124 -8.53 32.50 9.84
C THR A 124 -8.61 33.59 10.92
N ASN A 125 -8.11 33.29 12.12
CA ASN A 125 -8.09 34.24 13.22
C ASN A 125 -7.09 35.37 12.96
N LEU A 126 -5.91 35.06 12.42
CA LEU A 126 -4.91 36.05 12.02
C LEU A 126 -5.47 37.05 11.01
N VAL A 127 -6.10 36.57 9.93
CA VAL A 127 -6.74 37.42 8.91
C VAL A 127 -7.80 38.31 9.56
N THR A 128 -8.58 37.78 10.49
CA THR A 128 -9.61 38.54 11.22
C THR A 128 -9.00 39.65 12.06
N ASP A 129 -7.93 39.37 12.80
CA ASP A 129 -7.20 40.35 13.60
C ASP A 129 -6.55 41.44 12.75
N LEU A 130 -5.93 41.07 11.62
CA LEU A 130 -5.30 42.00 10.70
C LEU A 130 -6.34 42.90 10.00
N ARG A 131 -7.55 42.41 9.78
CA ARG A 131 -8.68 43.19 9.23
C ARG A 131 -9.45 43.99 10.28
N SER A 132 -9.04 43.94 11.56
CA SER A 132 -9.70 44.72 12.60
C SER A 132 -9.64 46.23 12.31
N THR A 133 -10.65 46.96 12.76
CA THR A 133 -10.72 48.42 12.58
C THR A 133 -9.50 49.13 13.16
N ALA A 134 -8.97 48.63 14.28
CA ALA A 134 -7.77 49.12 14.94
C ALA A 134 -6.50 49.03 14.07
N LEU A 135 -6.40 48.03 13.19
CA LEU A 135 -5.22 47.79 12.35
C LEU A 135 -5.37 48.29 10.90
N SER A 136 -6.57 48.72 10.50
CA SER A 136 -6.86 49.14 9.13
C SER A 136 -5.89 50.19 8.58
N SER A 137 -5.57 51.23 9.37
CA SER A 137 -4.65 52.30 8.98
C SER A 137 -3.21 51.80 8.83
N ALA A 138 -2.76 50.91 9.72
CA ALA A 138 -1.43 50.29 9.67
C ALA A 138 -1.31 49.36 8.45
N VAL A 139 -2.31 48.51 8.21
CA VAL A 139 -2.35 47.61 7.04
C VAL A 139 -2.35 48.38 5.72
N GLN A 140 -3.10 49.47 5.65
CA GLN A 140 -3.11 50.34 4.47
C GLN A 140 -1.75 51.03 4.28
N LYS A 141 -1.14 51.53 5.35
CA LYS A 141 0.16 52.21 5.31
C LYS A 141 1.30 51.30 4.83
N LEU A 142 1.26 50.02 5.22
CA LEU A 142 2.25 49.01 4.84
C LEU A 142 1.91 48.31 3.51
N GLY A 143 0.78 48.62 2.88
CA GLY A 143 0.37 47.98 1.62
C GLY A 143 0.06 46.49 1.74
N LEU A 144 -0.32 46.00 2.92
CA LEU A 144 -0.48 44.56 3.18
C LEU A 144 -1.84 43.99 2.75
N LYS A 145 -2.80 44.84 2.35
CA LYS A 145 -4.18 44.44 2.10
C LYS A 145 -4.30 43.28 1.10
N GLU A 146 -3.69 43.42 -0.07
CA GLU A 146 -3.76 42.38 -1.12
C GLU A 146 -3.11 41.06 -0.68
N MET A 147 -2.02 41.14 0.11
CA MET A 147 -1.35 39.95 0.64
C MET A 147 -2.25 39.22 1.65
N ILE A 148 -2.95 39.95 2.51
CA ILE A 148 -3.90 39.39 3.48
C ILE A 148 -5.11 38.78 2.76
N ASP A 149 -5.63 39.45 1.74
CA ASP A 149 -6.75 38.96 0.94
C ASP A 149 -6.38 37.68 0.19
N ASN A 150 -5.16 37.60 -0.37
CA ASN A 150 -4.63 36.39 -0.99
C ASN A 150 -4.47 35.24 0.02
N LEU A 151 -3.91 35.50 1.20
CA LEU A 151 -3.78 34.49 2.26
C LEU A 151 -5.15 33.92 2.68
N ASP A 152 -6.16 34.77 2.84
CA ASP A 152 -7.54 34.36 3.14
C ASP A 152 -8.15 33.48 2.03
N ALA A 153 -7.95 33.89 0.77
CA ALA A 153 -8.46 33.14 -0.39
C ALA A 153 -7.84 31.74 -0.51
N ILE A 154 -6.52 31.61 -0.34
CA ILE A 154 -5.83 30.32 -0.37
C ILE A 154 -6.30 29.46 0.82
N ASN A 155 -6.44 30.05 2.01
CA ASN A 155 -6.89 29.31 3.19
C ASN A 155 -8.33 28.76 3.06
N LYS A 156 -9.25 29.53 2.45
CA LYS A 156 -10.62 29.09 2.15
C LYS A 156 -10.66 27.99 1.09
N THR A 157 -9.83 28.12 0.06
CA THR A 157 -9.69 27.09 -0.98
C THR A 157 -9.18 25.78 -0.38
N PHE A 158 -8.13 25.85 0.46
CA PHE A 158 -7.61 24.70 1.21
C PHE A 158 -8.70 24.06 2.09
N ALA A 159 -9.41 24.85 2.90
CA ALA A 159 -10.44 24.34 3.79
C ALA A 159 -11.56 23.60 3.04
N THR A 160 -11.96 24.13 1.88
CA THR A 160 -12.97 23.51 1.01
C THR A 160 -12.49 22.16 0.46
N LEU A 161 -11.28 22.12 -0.10
CA LEU A 161 -10.68 20.91 -0.65
C LEU A 161 -10.44 19.85 0.44
N TYR A 162 -10.02 20.28 1.63
CA TYR A 162 -9.80 19.40 2.78
C TYR A 162 -11.11 18.72 3.23
N LEU A 163 -12.22 19.47 3.29
CA LEU A 163 -13.54 18.90 3.61
C LEU A 163 -14.07 17.99 2.50
N GLN A 164 -13.88 18.34 1.23
CA GLN A 164 -14.23 17.46 0.10
C GLN A 164 -13.46 16.14 0.19
N ARG A 165 -12.18 16.19 0.56
CA ARG A 165 -11.36 14.99 0.77
C ARG A 165 -11.88 14.15 1.93
N LEU A 166 -12.26 14.73 3.05
CA LEU A 166 -12.83 13.94 4.15
C LEU A 166 -14.13 13.22 3.74
N LYS A 167 -14.89 13.79 2.80
CA LYS A 167 -16.07 13.15 2.21
C LYS A 167 -15.71 12.06 1.19
N SER A 168 -14.58 12.16 0.49
CA SER A 168 -14.16 11.18 -0.54
C SER A 168 -13.20 10.10 -0.03
N VAL A 169 -12.47 10.37 1.07
CA VAL A 169 -11.69 9.38 1.83
C VAL A 169 -12.67 8.63 2.72
N THR A 170 -13.58 7.89 2.10
CA THR A 170 -14.55 7.08 2.82
C THR A 170 -14.22 5.60 2.65
N ASN A 171 -14.38 4.87 3.75
CA ASN A 171 -14.47 3.41 3.82
C ASN A 171 -15.50 2.82 2.82
N GLU A 172 -16.27 3.65 2.14
CA GLU A 172 -17.24 3.33 1.08
C GLU A 172 -16.62 2.54 -0.06
N VAL A 173 -15.43 2.88 -0.57
CA VAL A 173 -14.78 2.07 -1.63
C VAL A 173 -14.49 0.65 -1.13
N GLY A 174 -14.06 0.50 0.13
CA GLY A 174 -13.81 -0.81 0.73
C GLY A 174 -15.10 -1.63 0.99
N VAL A 175 -16.20 -0.95 1.34
CA VAL A 175 -17.53 -1.56 1.51
C VAL A 175 -18.09 -1.97 0.14
N GLU A 176 -17.96 -1.11 -0.86
CA GLU A 176 -18.48 -1.30 -2.21
C GLU A 176 -17.73 -2.43 -2.93
N ILE A 177 -16.39 -2.52 -2.79
CA ILE A 177 -15.63 -3.68 -3.30
C ILE A 177 -16.12 -4.97 -2.67
N ARG A 178 -16.41 -5.00 -1.35
CA ARG A 178 -16.94 -6.21 -0.71
C ARG A 178 -18.33 -6.59 -1.23
N ARG A 179 -19.20 -5.59 -1.45
CA ARG A 179 -20.53 -5.76 -2.03
C ARG A 179 -20.42 -6.36 -3.44
N LEU A 180 -19.63 -5.75 -4.33
CA LEU A 180 -19.42 -6.22 -5.69
C LEU A 180 -18.80 -7.63 -5.74
N ARG A 181 -17.82 -7.93 -4.87
CA ARG A 181 -17.25 -9.28 -4.77
C ARG A 181 -18.30 -10.32 -4.38
N THR A 182 -19.18 -9.99 -3.44
CA THR A 182 -20.27 -10.87 -3.02
C THR A 182 -21.26 -11.13 -4.16
N GLU A 183 -21.53 -10.10 -4.98
CA GLU A 183 -22.35 -10.25 -6.18
C GLU A 183 -21.66 -11.14 -7.22
N THR A 184 -20.39 -10.88 -7.56
CA THR A 184 -19.59 -11.72 -8.46
C THR A 184 -19.56 -13.17 -7.98
N ASP A 185 -19.36 -13.41 -6.68
CA ASP A 185 -19.37 -14.75 -6.07
C ASP A 185 -20.72 -15.46 -6.30
N SER A 186 -21.84 -14.76 -6.09
CA SER A 186 -23.19 -15.29 -6.35
C SER A 186 -23.42 -15.61 -7.83
N ARG A 187 -22.86 -14.80 -8.75
CA ARG A 187 -22.91 -15.11 -10.19
C ARG A 187 -22.08 -16.35 -10.54
N ILE A 188 -20.89 -16.51 -9.94
CA ILE A 188 -20.06 -17.71 -10.14
C ILE A 188 -20.80 -18.96 -9.62
N GLU A 189 -21.43 -18.88 -8.45
CA GLU A 189 -22.22 -19.98 -7.88
C GLU A 189 -23.36 -20.39 -8.82
N THR A 190 -24.09 -19.40 -9.36
CA THR A 190 -25.15 -19.65 -10.35
C THR A 190 -24.62 -20.35 -11.61
N VAL A 191 -23.42 -19.98 -12.07
CA VAL A 191 -22.76 -20.61 -13.22
C VAL A 191 -22.37 -22.05 -12.89
N THR A 192 -21.75 -22.31 -11.73
CA THR A 192 -21.37 -23.67 -11.31
C THR A 192 -22.57 -24.57 -11.10
N ASP A 193 -23.66 -24.07 -10.52
CA ASP A 193 -24.91 -24.80 -10.35
C ASP A 193 -25.52 -25.17 -11.71
N ARG A 194 -25.48 -24.24 -12.67
CA ARG A 194 -25.95 -24.53 -14.03
C ARG A 194 -25.09 -25.58 -14.72
N ILE A 195 -23.77 -25.54 -14.56
CA ILE A 195 -22.84 -26.54 -15.09
C ILE A 195 -23.17 -27.93 -14.51
N ASP A 196 -23.34 -28.02 -13.19
CA ASP A 196 -23.65 -29.28 -12.51
C ASP A 196 -25.05 -29.81 -12.88
N ALA A 197 -26.04 -28.92 -13.02
CA ALA A 197 -27.37 -29.29 -13.51
C ALA A 197 -27.31 -29.83 -14.94
N LEU A 198 -26.58 -29.17 -15.84
CA LEU A 198 -26.39 -29.63 -17.22
C LEU A 198 -25.65 -30.98 -17.27
N HIS A 199 -24.65 -31.19 -16.42
CA HIS A 199 -23.96 -32.49 -16.33
C HIS A 199 -24.89 -33.61 -15.87
N ASN A 200 -25.81 -33.33 -14.94
CA ASN A 200 -26.76 -34.33 -14.44
C ASN A 200 -27.87 -34.65 -15.45
N LEU A 201 -28.36 -33.66 -16.19
CA LEU A 201 -29.49 -33.83 -17.12
C LEU A 201 -29.04 -34.26 -18.52
N GLU A 202 -27.95 -33.70 -19.02
CA GLU A 202 -27.49 -33.81 -20.41
C GLU A 202 -25.97 -33.91 -20.46
N SER A 203 -25.40 -34.94 -19.83
CA SER A 203 -23.94 -35.10 -19.78
C SER A 203 -23.32 -35.19 -21.17
N SER A 204 -22.41 -34.26 -21.48
CA SER A 204 -21.61 -34.26 -22.71
C SER A 204 -20.12 -34.24 -22.38
N GLU A 205 -19.29 -34.58 -23.37
CA GLU A 205 -17.84 -34.53 -23.20
C GLU A 205 -17.34 -33.10 -22.94
N ALA A 206 -17.92 -32.11 -23.61
CA ALA A 206 -17.61 -30.69 -23.38
C ALA A 206 -17.93 -30.26 -21.93
N ILE A 207 -19.06 -30.71 -21.37
CA ILE A 207 -19.43 -30.41 -19.98
C ILE A 207 -18.46 -31.08 -19.00
N ARG A 208 -18.06 -32.34 -19.25
CA ARG A 208 -17.07 -33.04 -18.42
C ARG A 208 -15.70 -32.37 -18.46
N GLN A 209 -15.25 -31.93 -19.63
CA GLN A 209 -13.99 -31.19 -19.77
C GLN A 209 -14.04 -29.86 -19.02
N LEU A 210 -15.14 -29.11 -19.16
CA LEU A 210 -15.34 -27.85 -18.43
C LEU A 210 -15.27 -28.04 -16.90
N ILE A 211 -15.97 -29.05 -16.35
CA ILE A 211 -15.91 -29.35 -14.91
C ILE A 211 -14.48 -29.74 -14.49
N THR A 212 -13.75 -30.48 -15.32
CA THR A 212 -12.37 -30.89 -15.03
C THR A 212 -11.43 -29.69 -14.96
N VAL A 213 -11.49 -28.80 -15.96
CA VAL A 213 -10.63 -27.61 -16.01
C VAL A 213 -10.99 -26.63 -14.89
N TYR A 214 -12.28 -26.44 -14.60
CA TYR A 214 -12.72 -25.65 -13.45
C TYR A 214 -12.17 -26.21 -12.12
N ASN A 215 -12.25 -27.53 -11.92
CA ASN A 215 -11.72 -28.17 -10.71
C ASN A 215 -10.19 -28.02 -10.59
N ASN A 216 -9.47 -28.03 -11.70
CA ASN A 216 -8.02 -27.78 -11.71
C ASN A 216 -7.69 -26.33 -11.32
N LEU A 217 -8.48 -25.36 -11.79
CA LEU A 217 -8.36 -23.95 -11.38
C LEU A 217 -8.56 -23.80 -9.87
N VAL A 218 -9.59 -24.43 -9.29
CA VAL A 218 -9.85 -24.42 -7.85
C VAL A 218 -8.69 -25.04 -7.05
N ILE A 219 -8.16 -26.18 -7.49
CA ILE A 219 -7.01 -26.84 -6.85
C ILE A 219 -5.79 -25.90 -6.85
N LYS A 220 -5.49 -25.28 -7.99
CA LYS A 220 -4.38 -24.35 -8.13
C LYS A 220 -4.52 -23.20 -7.14
N GLN A 221 -5.66 -22.52 -7.12
CA GLN A 221 -5.89 -21.39 -6.22
C GLN A 221 -5.84 -21.79 -4.73
N SER A 222 -6.41 -22.94 -4.39
CA SER A 222 -6.35 -23.49 -3.03
C SER A 222 -4.91 -23.75 -2.58
N SER A 223 -4.07 -24.29 -3.48
CA SER A 223 -2.66 -24.56 -3.19
C SER A 223 -1.87 -23.25 -2.95
N GLU A 224 -2.17 -22.20 -3.71
CA GLU A 224 -1.53 -20.89 -3.54
C GLU A 224 -1.93 -20.22 -2.23
N LEU A 225 -3.21 -20.30 -1.86
CA LEU A 225 -3.70 -19.83 -0.57
C LEU A 225 -3.08 -20.61 0.60
N ALA A 226 -2.99 -21.93 0.50
CA ALA A 226 -2.34 -22.76 1.51
C ALA A 226 -0.85 -22.39 1.66
N ARG A 227 -0.14 -22.19 0.55
CA ARG A 227 1.26 -21.73 0.56
C ARG A 227 1.39 -20.36 1.22
N ARG A 228 0.48 -19.42 0.94
CA ARG A 228 0.46 -18.09 1.57
C ARG A 228 0.18 -18.18 3.07
N ALA A 229 -0.74 -19.04 3.48
CA ALA A 229 -1.03 -19.26 4.89
C ALA A 229 0.17 -19.89 5.64
N ALA A 230 0.92 -20.79 4.99
CA ALA A 230 2.07 -21.44 5.60
C ALA A 230 3.34 -20.56 5.64
N TYR A 231 3.60 -19.79 4.58
CA TYR A 231 4.87 -19.08 4.36
C TYR A 231 4.73 -17.56 4.25
N GLY A 232 3.53 -17.01 4.41
CA GLY A 232 3.30 -15.56 4.38
C GLY A 232 4.01 -14.82 5.51
N ARG A 233 4.04 -13.48 5.41
CA ARG A 233 4.67 -12.61 6.43
C ARG A 233 4.10 -12.87 7.82
N ALA A 234 2.78 -12.84 7.98
CA ALA A 234 2.12 -13.11 9.26
C ALA A 234 2.45 -14.50 9.85
N ALA A 235 2.52 -15.55 9.02
CA ALA A 235 2.90 -16.88 9.48
C ALA A 235 4.39 -16.95 9.87
N SER A 236 5.24 -16.21 9.18
CA SER A 236 6.67 -16.09 9.50
C SER A 236 6.90 -15.28 10.77
N GLU A 237 6.15 -14.20 10.97
CA GLU A 237 6.15 -13.38 12.20
C GLU A 237 5.64 -14.19 13.39
N LYS A 238 4.52 -14.92 13.25
CA LYS A 238 4.00 -15.80 14.29
C LYS A 238 5.02 -16.88 14.68
N ARG A 239 5.69 -17.50 13.71
CA ARG A 239 6.79 -18.45 13.98
C ARG A 239 7.97 -17.78 14.68
N ARG A 240 8.36 -16.57 14.23
CA ARG A 240 9.45 -15.80 14.84
C ARG A 240 9.12 -15.44 16.30
N ALA A 241 7.90 -15.00 16.58
CA ALA A 241 7.43 -14.70 17.93
C ALA A 241 7.41 -15.95 18.82
N ALA A 242 6.91 -17.08 18.31
CA ALA A 242 6.94 -18.35 19.04
C ALA A 242 8.38 -18.79 19.37
N PHE A 243 9.34 -18.61 18.45
CA PHE A 243 10.74 -18.87 18.74
C PHE A 243 11.33 -17.89 19.74
N LYS A 244 10.97 -16.60 19.66
CA LYS A 244 11.41 -15.61 20.65
C LYS A 244 10.97 -16.00 22.06
N GLU A 245 9.71 -16.41 22.24
CA GLU A 245 9.19 -16.87 23.53
C GLU A 245 9.84 -18.18 24.00
N LEU A 246 10.04 -19.13 23.08
CA LEU A 246 10.76 -20.37 23.38
C LEU A 246 12.19 -20.09 23.88
N LEU A 247 12.89 -19.14 23.26
CA LEU A 247 14.28 -18.81 23.58
C LEU A 247 14.43 -17.91 24.82
N ARG A 248 13.40 -17.12 25.15
CA ARG A 248 13.40 -16.14 26.25
C ARG A 248 13.98 -16.66 27.58
N PRO A 249 13.61 -17.86 28.09
CA PRO A 249 14.17 -18.35 29.35
C PRO A 249 15.63 -18.82 29.26
N MET A 250 16.10 -19.21 28.07
CA MET A 250 17.47 -19.74 27.87
C MET A 250 18.49 -18.65 27.54
N LEU A 251 18.04 -17.50 27.02
CA LEU A 251 18.92 -16.39 26.63
C LEU A 251 19.80 -15.86 27.78
N PRO A 252 19.31 -15.66 29.01
CA PRO A 252 20.13 -15.15 30.11
C PRO A 252 21.34 -16.03 30.45
N GLU A 253 21.29 -17.34 30.20
CA GLU A 253 22.41 -18.26 30.45
C GLU A 253 23.63 -17.98 29.57
N LEU A 254 23.45 -17.27 28.45
CA LEU A 254 24.54 -16.91 27.53
C LEU A 254 25.29 -15.64 27.97
N ILE A 255 24.79 -14.91 28.97
CA ILE A 255 25.41 -13.68 29.48
C ILE A 255 26.52 -14.06 30.45
N THR A 256 27.77 -13.84 30.03
CA THR A 256 28.97 -14.20 30.81
C THR A 256 29.68 -13.00 31.42
N GLU A 257 29.50 -11.81 30.83
CA GLU A 257 30.18 -10.59 31.24
C GLU A 257 29.19 -9.47 31.59
N LYS A 258 29.61 -8.57 32.49
CA LYS A 258 28.81 -7.39 32.85
C LYS A 258 28.80 -6.41 31.67
N GLY A 259 27.61 -5.91 31.31
CA GLY A 259 27.42 -5.06 30.12
C GLY A 259 27.01 -5.84 28.87
N MET A 260 27.10 -7.17 28.91
CA MET A 260 26.66 -8.05 27.84
C MET A 260 25.13 -8.22 27.86
N THR A 261 24.50 -8.11 26.69
CA THR A 261 23.10 -8.48 26.50
C THR A 261 22.94 -9.32 25.24
N VAL A 262 21.92 -10.18 25.22
CA VAL A 262 21.69 -11.11 24.10
C VAL A 262 20.24 -11.06 23.63
N ALA A 263 20.04 -11.22 22.33
CA ALA A 263 18.71 -11.24 21.74
C ALA A 263 18.63 -12.20 20.56
N PHE A 264 17.46 -12.80 20.34
CA PHE A 264 17.21 -13.58 19.15
C PHE A 264 17.14 -12.68 17.90
N ALA A 265 18.07 -12.88 16.95
CA ALA A 265 18.20 -12.08 15.73
C ALA A 265 17.02 -12.28 14.76
N GLY A 266 16.18 -13.29 14.97
CA GLY A 266 15.02 -13.59 14.12
C GLY A 266 15.30 -14.53 12.95
N ARG A 267 16.52 -15.04 12.84
CA ARG A 267 16.91 -16.00 11.80
C ARG A 267 17.02 -17.41 12.39
N THR A 268 16.48 -18.38 11.65
CA THR A 268 16.58 -19.80 11.99
C THR A 268 17.03 -20.60 10.78
N LEU A 269 17.79 -21.67 11.00
CA LEU A 269 18.28 -22.55 9.96
C LEU A 269 18.03 -24.02 10.31
N GLY A 270 17.61 -24.83 9.35
CA GLY A 270 17.20 -26.22 9.60
C GLY A 270 15.76 -26.38 10.12
N THR A 271 15.38 -27.62 10.41
CA THR A 271 14.01 -28.03 10.75
C THR A 271 13.98 -28.98 11.96
N GLY A 272 12.86 -28.98 12.67
CA GLY A 272 12.65 -29.87 13.82
C GLY A 272 13.71 -29.70 14.92
N LYS A 273 14.22 -30.82 15.43
CA LYS A 273 15.26 -30.86 16.47
C LYS A 273 16.63 -30.34 15.99
N ASN A 274 16.87 -30.26 14.68
CA ASN A 274 18.11 -29.74 14.08
C ASN A 274 17.97 -28.27 13.68
N ARG A 275 17.13 -27.51 14.39
CA ARG A 275 16.96 -26.09 14.15
C ARG A 275 18.02 -25.30 14.93
N HIS A 276 18.66 -24.41 14.20
CA HIS A 276 19.65 -23.46 14.69
C HIS A 276 19.01 -22.09 14.74
N TYR A 277 19.35 -21.31 15.76
CA TYR A 277 18.82 -20.00 16.07
C TYR A 277 19.98 -19.01 16.09
N LEU A 278 19.87 -17.92 15.34
CA LEU A 278 20.88 -16.86 15.35
C LEU A 278 20.65 -15.96 16.56
N ILE A 279 21.63 -15.89 17.45
CA ILE A 279 21.61 -15.03 18.64
C ILE A 279 22.59 -13.88 18.41
N SER A 280 22.09 -12.65 18.55
CA SER A 280 22.88 -11.43 18.53
C SER A 280 23.36 -11.09 19.94
N PHE A 281 24.64 -10.80 20.05
CA PHE A 281 25.32 -10.39 21.28
C PHE A 281 25.64 -8.90 21.19
N TYR A 282 25.48 -8.22 22.30
CA TYR A 282 25.71 -6.78 22.41
C TYR A 282 26.55 -6.50 23.66
N MET A 283 27.51 -5.58 23.55
CA MET A 283 28.34 -5.08 24.64
C MET A 283 28.08 -3.59 24.81
N ASP A 284 27.70 -3.17 26.01
CA ASP A 284 27.38 -1.76 26.33
C ASP A 284 26.40 -1.10 25.34
N GLY A 285 25.47 -1.89 24.81
CA GLY A 285 24.46 -1.45 23.85
C GLY A 285 24.90 -1.44 22.38
N ALA A 286 26.19 -1.65 22.08
CA ALA A 286 26.67 -1.83 20.72
C ALA A 286 26.61 -3.31 20.31
N LYS A 287 26.25 -3.59 19.06
CA LYS A 287 26.26 -4.96 18.53
C LYS A 287 27.70 -5.44 18.44
N ASP A 288 27.98 -6.57 19.08
CA ASP A 288 29.30 -7.20 19.09
C ASP A 288 29.38 -8.30 18.02
N ASP A 289 28.55 -9.35 18.14
CA ASP A 289 28.63 -10.54 17.28
C ASP A 289 27.27 -11.24 17.09
N ASP A 290 27.15 -12.07 16.05
CA ASP A 290 26.02 -12.95 15.79
C ASP A 290 26.47 -14.41 15.75
N ARG A 291 25.93 -15.25 16.63
CA ARG A 291 26.35 -16.65 16.74
C ARG A 291 25.17 -17.62 16.63
N TRP A 292 25.37 -18.72 15.92
CA TRP A 292 24.37 -19.77 15.79
C TRP A 292 24.35 -20.66 17.02
N HIS A 293 23.15 -20.93 17.53
CA HIS A 293 22.93 -21.79 18.69
C HIS A 293 21.87 -22.84 18.38
N ARG A 294 21.99 -24.01 18.99
CA ARG A 294 20.99 -25.09 18.95
C ARG A 294 20.49 -25.37 20.35
N ILE A 295 19.22 -25.78 20.46
CA ILE A 295 18.65 -26.21 21.74
C ILE A 295 19.02 -27.68 21.95
N GLU A 296 19.78 -27.95 23.00
CA GLU A 296 20.17 -29.29 23.45
C GLU A 296 19.84 -29.42 24.93
N GLU A 297 19.05 -30.44 25.30
CA GLU A 297 18.63 -30.69 26.69
C GLU A 297 18.05 -29.47 27.43
N GLY A 298 17.42 -28.55 26.68
CA GLY A 298 16.81 -27.34 27.23
C GLY A 298 17.76 -26.15 27.40
N LYS A 299 18.99 -26.23 26.85
CA LYS A 299 19.98 -25.15 26.87
C LYS A 299 20.41 -24.76 25.47
N LEU A 300 20.91 -23.52 25.32
CA LEU A 300 21.45 -23.02 24.07
C LEU A 300 22.94 -23.36 23.96
N VAL A 301 23.29 -24.24 23.03
CA VAL A 301 24.67 -24.64 22.74
C VAL A 301 25.11 -23.97 21.45
N HIS A 302 26.28 -23.32 21.48
CA HIS A 302 26.88 -22.69 20.30
C HIS A 302 27.21 -23.72 19.22
N VAL A 303 26.88 -23.42 17.97
CA VAL A 303 27.16 -24.25 16.80
C VAL A 303 28.05 -23.48 15.82
N PRO A 304 29.30 -23.93 15.62
CA PRO A 304 30.21 -23.38 14.63
C PRO A 304 29.65 -23.41 13.20
N GLU A 305 30.06 -22.44 12.36
CA GLU A 305 29.51 -22.28 11.00
C GLU A 305 29.74 -23.47 10.07
N ASP A 306 30.85 -24.19 10.25
CA ASP A 306 31.20 -25.40 9.49
C ASP A 306 30.24 -26.58 9.73
N GLN A 307 29.56 -26.57 10.88
CA GLN A 307 28.58 -27.58 11.28
C GLN A 307 27.14 -27.22 10.87
N LEU A 308 26.93 -26.03 10.28
CA LEU A 308 25.60 -25.61 9.86
C LEU A 308 25.11 -26.38 8.62
N PRO A 309 23.80 -26.62 8.51
CA PRO A 309 23.20 -27.20 7.32
C PRO A 309 23.55 -26.41 6.04
N LYS A 310 24.30 -27.03 5.12
CA LYS A 310 24.59 -26.44 3.82
C LYS A 310 23.29 -26.25 3.02
N PRO A 311 23.11 -25.13 2.30
CA PRO A 311 21.92 -24.92 1.48
C PRO A 311 21.84 -26.03 0.42
N LYS A 312 20.70 -26.74 0.38
CA LYS A 312 20.43 -27.70 -0.70
C LYS A 312 20.42 -26.93 -2.02
N ARG A 313 21.47 -27.10 -2.84
CA ARG A 313 21.43 -26.68 -4.25
C ARG A 313 20.20 -27.34 -4.88
N LYS A 314 19.22 -26.55 -5.32
CA LYS A 314 18.14 -27.08 -6.15
C LYS A 314 18.80 -27.68 -7.39
N LYS A 315 18.68 -29.01 -7.60
CA LYS A 315 18.92 -29.59 -8.92
C LYS A 315 17.98 -28.85 -9.87
N LYS A 316 18.53 -28.14 -10.87
CA LYS A 316 17.71 -27.70 -12.00
C LYS A 316 17.06 -28.96 -12.56
N PRO A 317 15.72 -29.02 -12.74
CA PRO A 317 15.15 -30.08 -13.54
C PRO A 317 15.81 -30.01 -14.93
N ALA A 318 16.32 -31.14 -15.41
CA ALA A 318 16.77 -31.25 -16.79
C ALA A 318 15.55 -31.00 -17.68
N TYR A 319 15.59 -29.91 -18.45
CA TYR A 319 14.60 -29.67 -19.49
C TYR A 319 15.04 -30.51 -20.69
N ASP A 320 14.34 -31.61 -20.93
CA ASP A 320 14.56 -32.45 -22.10
C ASP A 320 13.89 -31.76 -23.30
N LEU A 321 14.70 -31.12 -24.15
CA LEU A 321 14.26 -30.56 -25.44
C LEU A 321 14.14 -31.70 -26.47
N SER A 322 13.17 -32.60 -26.32
CA SER A 322 12.79 -33.50 -27.41
C SER A 322 11.29 -33.83 -27.40
N SER A 323 10.45 -32.82 -27.61
CA SER A 323 9.12 -33.04 -28.18
C SER A 323 8.58 -31.72 -28.71
N SER A 324 8.88 -31.42 -29.97
CA SER A 324 8.20 -30.39 -30.75
C SER A 324 6.83 -30.89 -31.18
N PRO A 325 5.76 -30.08 -31.04
CA PRO A 325 4.65 -30.12 -31.98
C PRO A 325 4.68 -28.88 -32.88
N THR A 326 4.69 -29.18 -34.17
CA THR A 326 4.49 -28.40 -35.40
C THR A 326 3.69 -27.09 -35.34
N GLU A 327 4.33 -26.06 -35.89
CA GLU A 327 3.89 -24.96 -36.78
C GLU A 327 2.39 -24.62 -36.96
N GLY A 328 2.08 -23.31 -36.83
CA GLY A 328 0.80 -22.71 -37.23
C GLY A 328 0.67 -21.20 -36.95
N THR A 329 1.38 -20.40 -37.75
CA THR A 329 1.09 -19.00 -38.20
C THR A 329 0.92 -17.86 -37.17
N ILE A 330 1.91 -16.95 -37.13
CA ILE A 330 1.79 -15.57 -36.61
C ILE A 330 1.80 -14.60 -37.80
N PRO A 331 0.87 -13.63 -37.92
CA PRO A 331 1.02 -12.54 -38.88
C PRO A 331 1.95 -11.45 -38.34
N THR A 332 2.87 -11.02 -39.19
CA THR A 332 3.85 -9.94 -39.03
C THR A 332 3.19 -8.58 -38.75
N PRO A 333 3.69 -7.76 -37.81
CA PRO A 333 3.35 -6.34 -37.73
C PRO A 333 4.24 -5.50 -38.66
N PRO A 334 3.70 -4.45 -39.33
CA PRO A 334 4.51 -3.58 -40.17
C PRO A 334 5.36 -2.63 -39.32
N ALA A 335 6.56 -2.35 -39.85
CA ALA A 335 7.57 -1.50 -39.25
C ALA A 335 7.40 0.00 -39.61
N GLN A 336 8.01 0.82 -38.76
CA GLN A 336 8.93 1.93 -39.08
C GLN A 336 8.48 3.39 -38.82
N GLY A 337 9.42 4.12 -38.21
CA GLY A 337 9.49 5.58 -38.01
C GLY A 337 9.33 5.96 -36.53
N GLY A 338 10.36 6.19 -35.69
CA GLY A 338 11.71 6.65 -35.95
C GLY A 338 11.77 8.17 -35.87
N ASP A 339 12.00 8.75 -34.68
CA ASP A 339 13.04 9.80 -34.54
C ASP A 339 13.43 10.08 -33.08
N SER A 340 14.65 10.60 -32.97
CA SER A 340 15.53 10.71 -31.80
C SER A 340 15.44 12.06 -31.07
N SER A 341 15.65 12.03 -29.75
CA SER A 341 16.40 12.99 -28.89
C SER A 341 15.84 12.87 -27.46
N GLY A 342 16.59 12.71 -26.37
CA GLY A 342 17.98 13.03 -26.07
C GLY A 342 17.97 14.06 -24.94
N ALA A 343 18.15 13.63 -23.67
CA ALA A 343 18.81 14.38 -22.58
C ALA A 343 18.57 13.72 -21.20
N GLU A 344 19.68 13.41 -20.52
CA GLU A 344 20.01 13.67 -19.11
C GLU A 344 18.85 13.59 -18.08
N GLY A 345 18.83 12.65 -17.14
CA GLY A 345 19.81 12.49 -16.08
C GLY A 345 19.35 13.25 -14.83
N SER A 346 18.84 12.57 -13.80
CA SER A 346 19.06 12.97 -12.39
C SER A 346 18.54 11.93 -11.41
N ILE A 347 19.37 11.78 -10.39
CA ILE A 347 19.32 10.96 -9.20
C ILE A 347 18.28 11.53 -8.22
N GLY A 348 17.65 10.65 -7.44
CA GLY A 348 17.36 10.94 -6.03
C GLY A 348 15.90 11.07 -5.61
N GLY A 349 15.51 10.19 -4.67
CA GLY A 349 14.67 10.61 -3.54
C GLY A 349 13.33 9.91 -3.37
N GLY A 350 13.25 9.02 -2.37
CA GLY A 350 12.19 9.02 -1.36
C GLY A 350 10.90 8.25 -1.65
N LEU A 351 10.73 7.12 -0.97
CA LEU A 351 9.91 6.93 0.24
C LEU A 351 9.80 5.44 0.59
#